data_AF-A0A1Q7ZQA6-F1
#
_entry.id   AF-A0A1Q7ZQA6-F1
#
_cell.length_a   1.000
_cell.length_b   1.000
_cell.length_c   1.000
_cell.angle_alpha   90.00
_cell.angle_beta   90.00
_cell.angle_gamma   90.00
#
_symmetry.space_group_name_H-M   'P 1'
#
loop_
_entity.id
_entity.type
_entity.pdbx_description
1 polymer ?
#
loop_
_entity_poly.entity_id
_entity_poly.type
_entity_poly.pdbx_seq_one_letter_code
_entity_poly.pdbx_strand_id
1 'polypeptide(L)'
;MRPRYGPTVEWAGIPVTRVWRCGNRGNVASVLIEKPARGDFLPILDGGFSLQYSPLMEYREGKGMMLFCQLDVTGRTESDPTAEILARNILRYVADWKPARRRKAVYAGEPAGKAFLQSLGVPTRSYDGAQLSSDEVLVLGPGGGQAVAQDTSSLASFLKSDGNLLAIGLNQIDVAALLPLKVTMRKAEHISSFFEPFGASSLLAGIGPAEVHNRDPRELSLVAAGAEVIGDGVLAKVEAANVVFIQVPPWQFAGSQQSNLRRTFRRSSVLVDRLLANMGVAGPTPLLERFDRPFEVTKTEKRWLDGFYLDQPEEWDDPYRFFRW
;
A
#
# COMPACT_ATOMS: atom_id res chain seq x y z
N MET A 1 -14.50 -11.09 34.70
CA MET A 1 -15.17 -11.81 33.58
C MET A 1 -16.63 -11.40 33.54
N ARG A 2 -17.16 -11.02 32.38
CA ARG A 2 -18.62 -10.83 32.23
C ARG A 2 -19.24 -12.23 32.04
N PRO A 3 -20.28 -12.65 32.76
CA PRO A 3 -20.73 -14.06 32.80
C PRO A 3 -21.20 -14.71 31.47
N ARG A 4 -21.13 -14.02 30.33
CA ARG A 4 -21.46 -14.54 28.98
C ARG A 4 -20.51 -14.07 27.87
N TYR A 5 -19.49 -13.30 28.22
CA TYR A 5 -18.47 -12.78 27.31
C TYR A 5 -17.14 -13.25 27.88
N GLY A 6 -16.30 -13.89 27.08
CA GLY A 6 -14.99 -14.38 27.53
C GLY A 6 -14.08 -13.24 28.05
N PRO A 7 -12.77 -13.47 28.24
CA PRO A 7 -11.83 -12.38 28.42
C PRO A 7 -12.02 -11.33 27.32
N THR A 8 -12.06 -10.07 27.74
CA THR A 8 -12.10 -8.90 26.87
C THR A 8 -10.69 -8.38 26.75
N VAL A 9 -10.25 -8.08 25.52
CA VAL A 9 -9.05 -7.29 25.26
C VAL A 9 -9.45 -5.96 24.65
N GLU A 10 -8.54 -4.99 24.68
CA GLU A 10 -8.72 -3.73 23.96
C GLU A 10 -7.97 -3.77 22.63
N TRP A 11 -8.67 -3.48 21.55
CA TRP A 11 -8.08 -3.23 20.24
C TRP A 11 -8.27 -1.75 19.93
N ALA A 12 -7.16 -0.99 19.85
CA ALA A 12 -7.18 0.46 19.69
C ALA A 12 -8.08 1.22 20.70
N GLY A 13 -8.18 0.73 21.94
CA GLY A 13 -9.07 1.27 22.98
C GLY A 13 -10.55 0.86 22.85
N ILE A 14 -10.88 -0.03 21.91
CA ILE A 14 -12.21 -0.58 21.70
C ILE A 14 -12.29 -1.97 22.34
N PRO A 15 -13.30 -2.25 23.19
CA PRO A 15 -13.43 -3.56 23.82
C PRO A 15 -13.82 -4.64 22.79
N VAL A 16 -13.05 -5.74 22.77
CA VAL A 16 -13.27 -6.93 21.96
C VAL A 16 -13.59 -8.10 22.87
N THR A 17 -14.82 -8.64 22.76
CA THR A 17 -15.38 -9.59 23.74
C THR A 17 -15.25 -11.06 23.33
N ARG A 18 -14.61 -11.35 22.19
CA ARG A 18 -14.48 -12.69 21.58
C ARG A 18 -13.03 -13.00 21.20
N VAL A 19 -12.14 -12.89 22.18
CA VAL A 19 -10.68 -12.99 21.99
C VAL A 19 -10.19 -14.41 21.73
N TRP A 20 -10.91 -15.42 22.25
CA TRP A 20 -10.48 -16.81 22.12
C TRP A 20 -10.53 -17.27 20.67
N ARG A 21 -9.35 -17.67 20.22
CA ARG A 21 -9.09 -18.33 18.96
C ARG A 21 -8.87 -19.82 19.22
N CYS A 22 -9.53 -20.72 18.47
CA CYS A 22 -9.35 -22.16 18.59
C CYS A 22 -8.12 -22.59 17.79
N GLY A 23 -7.01 -22.83 18.48
CA GLY A 23 -5.81 -23.45 17.91
C GLY A 23 -4.78 -22.45 17.41
N ASN A 24 -3.72 -22.24 18.20
CA ASN A 24 -2.48 -21.57 17.78
C ASN A 24 -1.39 -22.56 17.34
N ARG A 25 -1.74 -23.84 17.19
CA ARG A 25 -0.80 -24.89 16.82
C ARG A 25 -0.38 -24.68 15.36
N GLY A 26 0.92 -24.52 15.14
CA GLY A 26 1.47 -24.23 13.81
C GLY A 26 1.51 -22.73 13.48
N ASN A 27 1.13 -21.83 14.40
CA ASN A 27 1.45 -20.42 14.22
C ASN A 27 2.97 -20.22 14.24
N VAL A 28 3.42 -19.36 13.33
CA VAL A 28 4.83 -18.98 13.16
C VAL A 28 5.05 -17.49 13.44
N ALA A 29 4.02 -16.79 13.90
CA ALA A 29 4.06 -15.41 14.35
C ALA A 29 2.94 -15.17 15.39
N SER A 30 3.31 -14.53 16.50
CA SER A 30 2.40 -14.31 17.63
C SER A 30 1.69 -12.96 17.59
N VAL A 31 2.30 -11.95 16.96
CA VAL A 31 1.76 -10.59 16.81
C VAL A 31 1.97 -10.16 15.36
N LEU A 32 0.98 -9.55 14.72
CA LEU A 32 1.08 -9.12 13.33
C LEU A 32 0.91 -7.61 13.24
N ILE A 33 1.73 -6.97 12.42
CA ILE A 33 1.65 -5.53 12.18
C ILE A 33 0.61 -5.29 11.07
N GLU A 34 -0.40 -4.47 11.33
CA GLU A 34 -1.32 -4.04 10.26
C GLU A 34 -0.54 -3.22 9.25
N LYS A 35 -0.72 -3.48 7.96
CA LYS A 35 0.03 -2.78 6.91
C LYS A 35 -0.28 -1.28 6.96
N PRO A 36 0.73 -0.41 7.23
CA PRO A 36 0.51 1.02 7.24
C PRO A 36 0.12 1.55 5.86
N ALA A 37 -0.80 2.52 5.83
CA ALA A 37 -1.17 3.21 4.60
C ALA A 37 -0.31 4.46 4.35
N ARG A 38 0.67 4.73 5.21
CA ARG A 38 1.58 5.88 5.11
C ARG A 38 3.02 5.45 5.35
N GLY A 39 3.89 5.80 4.42
CA GLY A 39 5.34 5.64 4.54
C GLY A 39 5.87 4.48 3.71
N ASP A 40 7.19 4.38 3.58
CA ASP A 40 7.79 3.34 2.75
C ASP A 40 7.88 2.00 3.51
N PHE A 41 6.72 1.36 3.72
CA PHE A 41 6.57 0.04 4.32
C PHE A 41 6.38 -1.03 3.25
N LEU A 42 7.36 -1.91 3.08
CA LEU A 42 7.32 -3.03 2.14
C LEU A 42 6.97 -4.31 2.90
N PRO A 43 5.75 -4.86 2.74
CA PRO A 43 5.43 -6.17 3.28
C PRO A 43 6.21 -7.24 2.49
N ILE A 44 7.04 -8.00 3.21
CA ILE A 44 7.81 -9.13 2.64
C ILE A 44 6.99 -10.41 2.71
N LEU A 45 6.21 -10.55 3.79
CA LEU A 45 5.30 -11.67 3.99
C LEU A 45 3.96 -11.13 4.46
N ASP A 46 2.89 -11.47 3.77
CA ASP A 46 1.52 -11.16 4.16
C ASP A 46 0.96 -12.25 5.08
N GLY A 47 0.02 -11.87 5.95
CA GLY A 47 -0.65 -12.80 6.83
C GLY A 47 -1.86 -12.23 7.57
N GLY A 48 -2.38 -13.02 8.49
CA GLY A 48 -3.59 -12.70 9.23
C GLY A 48 -4.85 -12.72 8.36
N PHE A 49 -5.98 -12.36 8.97
CA PHE A 49 -7.27 -12.39 8.30
C PHE A 49 -7.28 -11.48 7.07
N SER A 50 -7.68 -12.06 5.93
CA SER A 50 -7.78 -11.37 4.65
C SER A 50 -6.44 -10.73 4.18
N LEU A 51 -5.30 -11.19 4.70
CA LEU A 51 -3.96 -10.67 4.37
C LEU A 51 -3.77 -9.18 4.70
N GLN A 52 -4.44 -8.69 5.75
CA GLN A 52 -4.36 -7.29 6.19
C GLN A 52 -3.06 -6.96 6.92
N TYR A 53 -2.30 -7.97 7.34
CA TYR A 53 -1.14 -7.80 8.21
C TYR A 53 0.14 -8.33 7.57
N SER A 54 1.28 -7.88 8.09
CA SER A 54 2.61 -8.32 7.65
C SER A 54 3.46 -8.74 8.86
N PRO A 55 3.75 -10.04 9.06
CA PRO A 55 4.69 -10.51 10.09
C PRO A 55 6.15 -10.17 9.78
N LEU A 56 6.51 -9.91 8.51
CA LEU A 56 7.86 -9.50 8.12
C LEU A 56 7.76 -8.30 7.18
N MET A 57 8.28 -7.15 7.59
CA MET A 57 8.08 -5.89 6.90
C MET A 57 9.35 -5.04 6.94
N GLU A 58 9.72 -4.45 5.81
CA GLU A 58 10.80 -3.48 5.71
C GLU A 58 10.24 -2.06 5.72
N TYR A 59 10.89 -1.16 6.45
CA TYR A 59 10.60 0.27 6.47
C TYR A 59 11.82 1.06 6.00
N ARG A 60 11.63 2.08 5.15
CA ARG A 60 12.71 2.92 4.62
C ARG A 60 12.47 4.39 4.88
N GLU A 61 13.46 5.07 5.44
CA GLU A 61 13.41 6.52 5.61
C GLU A 61 14.80 7.15 5.50
N GLY A 62 14.89 8.24 4.74
CA GLY A 62 16.16 8.89 4.44
C GLY A 62 17.13 7.92 3.75
N LYS A 63 18.26 7.65 4.41
CA LYS A 63 19.30 6.72 3.94
C LYS A 63 19.31 5.39 4.71
N GLY A 64 18.37 5.19 5.62
CA GLY A 64 18.31 4.03 6.51
C GLY A 64 17.14 3.11 6.20
N MET A 65 17.20 1.93 6.80
CA MET A 65 16.15 0.92 6.74
C MET A 65 15.94 0.29 8.11
N MET A 66 14.71 -0.10 8.43
CA MET A 66 14.35 -0.89 9.62
C MET A 66 13.60 -2.14 9.17
N LEU A 67 14.00 -3.32 9.67
CA LEU A 67 13.29 -4.56 9.40
C LEU A 67 12.51 -4.98 10.64
N PHE A 68 11.19 -5.08 10.50
CA PHE A 68 10.31 -5.61 11.53
C PHE A 68 10.08 -7.10 11.29
N CYS A 69 10.48 -7.94 12.24
CA CYS A 69 10.23 -9.38 12.23
C CYS A 69 9.37 -9.75 13.43
N GLN A 70 8.18 -10.28 13.17
CA GLN A 70 7.28 -10.85 14.17
C GLN A 70 7.14 -12.37 14.01
N LEU A 71 7.94 -12.97 13.13
CA LEU A 71 8.05 -14.41 13.00
C LEU A 71 8.77 -14.99 14.22
N ASP A 72 8.31 -16.14 14.71
CA ASP A 72 8.82 -16.84 15.89
C ASP A 72 10.15 -17.55 15.57
N VAL A 73 11.17 -16.76 15.21
CA VAL A 73 12.52 -17.21 14.79
C VAL A 73 13.50 -17.36 15.95
N THR A 74 13.13 -16.90 17.14
CA THR A 74 13.92 -17.04 18.38
C THR A 74 13.01 -17.53 19.53
N GLY A 75 13.60 -17.89 20.68
CA GLY A 75 12.83 -18.30 21.87
C GLY A 75 12.09 -19.63 21.73
N ARG A 76 12.53 -20.50 20.80
CA ARG A 76 11.96 -21.84 20.57
C ARG A 76 12.51 -22.83 21.58
N THR A 77 11.72 -23.87 21.90
CA THR A 77 12.11 -24.91 22.87
C THR A 77 13.23 -25.81 22.38
N GLU A 78 13.39 -25.94 21.06
CA GLU A 78 14.43 -26.72 20.39
C GLU A 78 14.96 -25.94 19.17
N SER A 79 16.14 -26.33 18.67
CA SER A 79 16.66 -25.82 17.41
C SER A 79 15.69 -26.10 16.26
N ASP A 80 15.41 -25.07 15.47
CA ASP A 80 14.54 -25.16 14.30
C ASP A 80 15.32 -24.71 13.07
N PRO A 81 15.65 -25.61 12.14
CA PRO A 81 16.48 -25.27 10.98
C PRO A 81 15.82 -24.23 10.07
N THR A 82 14.48 -24.20 10.00
CA THR A 82 13.76 -23.20 9.18
C THR A 82 13.88 -21.81 9.80
N ALA A 83 13.70 -21.73 11.13
CA ALA A 83 13.88 -20.48 11.87
C ALA A 83 15.32 -19.95 11.74
N GLU A 84 16.32 -20.82 11.88
CA GLU A 84 17.74 -20.45 11.75
C GLU A 84 18.10 -19.96 10.35
N ILE A 85 17.60 -20.64 9.30
CA ILE A 85 17.79 -20.22 7.91
C ILE A 85 17.14 -18.85 7.67
N LEU A 86 15.92 -18.64 8.14
CA LEU A 86 15.21 -17.38 7.99
C LEU A 86 15.94 -16.23 8.70
N ALA A 87 16.37 -16.44 9.96
CA ALA A 87 17.15 -15.45 10.70
C ALA A 87 18.45 -15.08 9.98
N ARG A 88 19.16 -16.08 9.43
CA ARG A 88 20.37 -15.86 8.63
C ARG A 88 20.08 -15.07 7.35
N ASN A 89 18.98 -15.37 6.66
CA ASN A 89 18.59 -14.66 5.44
C ASN A 89 18.22 -13.20 5.75
N ILE A 90 17.51 -12.96 6.85
CA ILE A 90 17.18 -11.62 7.34
C ILE A 90 18.47 -10.81 7.60
N LEU A 91 19.42 -11.36 8.36
CA LEU A 91 20.66 -10.64 8.68
C LEU A 91 21.47 -10.33 7.42
N ARG A 92 21.53 -11.27 6.48
CA ARG A 92 22.20 -11.07 5.17
C ARG A 92 21.51 -9.98 4.36
N TYR A 93 20.17 -10.03 4.28
CA TYR A 93 19.37 -9.03 3.58
C TYR A 93 19.64 -7.62 4.11
N VAL A 94 19.61 -7.44 5.44
CA VAL A 94 19.88 -6.15 6.08
C VAL A 94 21.32 -5.69 5.85
N ALA A 95 22.30 -6.60 5.88
CA ALA A 95 23.71 -6.27 5.64
C ALA A 95 23.99 -5.84 4.19
N ASP A 96 23.32 -6.47 3.22
CA ASP A 96 23.50 -6.21 1.80
C ASP A 96 22.68 -5.01 1.30
N TRP A 97 21.70 -4.56 2.07
CA TRP A 97 20.79 -3.48 1.70
C TRP A 97 21.52 -2.17 1.36
N LYS A 98 21.01 -1.46 0.35
CA LYS A 98 21.47 -0.13 -0.05
C LYS A 98 20.28 0.80 -0.26
N PRO A 99 20.42 2.11 0.05
CA PRO A 99 19.36 3.08 -0.16
C PRO A 99 19.04 3.23 -1.66
N ALA A 100 17.75 3.26 -1.98
CA ALA A 100 17.25 3.54 -3.31
C ALA A 100 17.14 5.04 -3.59
N ARG A 101 17.08 5.41 -4.88
CA ARG A 101 16.84 6.80 -5.31
C ARG A 101 15.48 7.29 -4.81
N ARG A 102 15.44 8.47 -4.21
CA ARG A 102 14.20 9.17 -3.83
C ARG A 102 13.78 10.14 -4.92
N ARG A 103 12.48 10.22 -5.15
CA ARG A 103 11.85 11.07 -6.16
C ARG A 103 10.76 11.95 -5.55
N LYS A 104 10.34 12.98 -6.28
CA LYS A 104 9.25 13.89 -5.91
C LYS A 104 7.98 13.56 -6.69
N ALA A 105 6.82 13.70 -6.06
CA ALA A 105 5.54 13.51 -6.74
C ALA A 105 5.08 14.78 -7.46
N VAL A 106 4.66 14.61 -8.71
CA VAL A 106 3.96 15.63 -9.51
C VAL A 106 2.60 15.08 -9.88
N TYR A 107 1.53 15.82 -9.62
CA TYR A 107 0.17 15.32 -9.83
C TYR A 107 -0.60 16.12 -10.89
N ALA A 108 -1.28 15.40 -11.79
CA ALA A 108 -2.28 15.95 -12.69
C ALA A 108 -3.58 15.14 -12.61
N GLY A 109 -4.72 15.82 -12.51
CA GLY A 109 -6.04 15.19 -12.41
C GLY A 109 -6.95 15.94 -11.45
N GLU A 110 -8.04 15.30 -11.05
CA GLU A 110 -9.04 15.89 -10.16
C GLU A 110 -8.48 16.26 -8.76
N PRO A 111 -9.08 17.25 -8.06
CA PRO A 111 -8.62 17.67 -6.74
C PRO A 111 -8.60 16.56 -5.66
N ALA A 112 -9.52 15.59 -5.74
CA ALA A 112 -9.63 14.51 -4.77
C ALA A 112 -8.37 13.64 -4.71
N GLY A 113 -7.80 13.28 -5.86
CA GLY A 113 -6.53 12.53 -5.90
C GLY A 113 -5.36 13.32 -5.33
N LYS A 114 -5.29 14.63 -5.56
CA LYS A 114 -4.26 15.49 -4.95
C LYS A 114 -4.39 15.53 -3.43
N ALA A 115 -5.60 15.74 -2.93
CA ALA A 115 -5.87 15.76 -1.48
C ALA A 115 -5.54 14.41 -0.82
N PHE A 116 -5.81 13.30 -1.52
CA PHE A 116 -5.42 11.97 -1.07
C PHE A 116 -3.90 11.79 -0.98
N LEU A 117 -3.14 12.19 -2.00
CA LEU A 117 -1.66 12.12 -1.92
C LEU A 117 -1.11 12.97 -0.76
N GLN A 118 -1.73 14.11 -0.48
CA GLN A 118 -1.38 14.93 0.69
C GLN A 118 -1.71 14.23 2.02
N SER A 119 -2.82 13.48 2.11
CA SER A 119 -3.16 12.73 3.32
C SER A 119 -2.21 11.56 3.59
N LEU A 120 -1.58 11.00 2.54
CA LEU A 120 -0.45 10.06 2.68
C LEU A 120 0.79 10.71 3.31
N GLY A 121 0.85 12.04 3.35
CA GLY A 121 2.03 12.80 3.73
C GLY A 121 3.03 12.95 2.59
N VAL A 122 2.63 12.72 1.34
CA VAL A 122 3.48 12.87 0.15
C VAL A 122 3.44 14.32 -0.34
N PRO A 123 4.56 15.07 -0.27
CA PRO A 123 4.62 16.41 -0.83
C PRO A 123 4.42 16.35 -2.35
N THR A 124 3.34 16.95 -2.82
CA THR A 124 2.89 16.82 -4.20
C THR A 124 2.66 18.20 -4.81
N ARG A 125 3.43 18.54 -5.85
CA ARG A 125 3.15 19.73 -6.66
C ARG A 125 2.11 19.41 -7.72
N SER A 126 1.31 20.40 -8.12
CA SER A 126 0.48 20.26 -9.32
C SER A 126 1.35 20.31 -10.57
N TYR A 127 0.98 19.52 -11.58
CA TYR A 127 1.50 19.69 -12.92
C TYR A 127 0.92 20.96 -13.54
N ASP A 128 1.81 21.80 -14.05
CA ASP A 128 1.55 23.14 -14.59
C ASP A 128 2.09 23.28 -16.02
N GLY A 129 2.43 22.16 -16.68
CA GLY A 129 3.08 22.14 -17.99
C GLY A 129 4.60 22.27 -17.94
N ALA A 130 5.21 22.43 -16.75
CA ALA A 130 6.66 22.44 -16.63
C ALA A 130 7.29 21.09 -17.00
N GLN A 131 8.50 21.14 -17.55
CA GLN A 131 9.25 19.94 -17.95
C GLN A 131 9.46 18.98 -16.76
N LEU A 132 9.18 17.70 -16.99
CA LEU A 132 9.38 16.63 -16.00
C LEU A 132 10.83 16.13 -16.03
N SER A 133 11.39 15.90 -14.86
CA SER A 133 12.76 15.38 -14.68
C SER A 133 12.73 13.95 -14.14
N SER A 134 13.80 13.18 -14.32
CA SER A 134 13.88 11.80 -13.78
C SER A 134 13.96 11.75 -12.24
N ASP A 135 14.08 12.87 -11.55
CA ASP A 135 13.91 12.94 -10.08
C ASP A 135 12.44 13.04 -9.66
N GLU A 136 11.52 12.99 -10.61
CA GLU A 136 10.08 13.08 -10.39
C GLU A 136 9.35 11.80 -10.78
N VAL A 137 8.17 11.61 -10.18
CA VAL A 137 7.16 10.64 -10.55
C VAL A 137 5.91 11.41 -10.94
N LEU A 138 5.42 11.18 -12.15
CA LEU A 138 4.15 11.74 -12.60
C LEU A 138 3.01 10.84 -12.13
N VAL A 139 2.13 11.38 -11.29
CA VAL A 139 0.92 10.70 -10.83
C VAL A 139 -0.28 11.30 -11.56
N LEU A 140 -1.04 10.45 -12.24
CA LEU A 140 -2.23 10.86 -12.98
C LEU A 140 -3.48 10.32 -12.29
N GLY A 141 -4.39 11.22 -11.92
CA GLY A 141 -5.76 10.88 -11.56
C GLY A 141 -6.72 11.08 -12.73
N PRO A 142 -8.03 10.80 -12.55
CA PRO A 142 -9.05 11.08 -13.55
C PRO A 142 -8.97 12.51 -14.09
N GLY A 143 -9.07 12.68 -15.41
CA GLY A 143 -8.90 13.96 -16.11
C GLY A 143 -7.44 14.40 -16.31
N GLY A 144 -6.47 13.73 -15.68
CA GLY A 144 -5.04 14.07 -15.76
C GLY A 144 -4.44 13.84 -17.15
N GLY A 145 -5.00 12.92 -17.94
CA GLY A 145 -4.51 12.66 -19.30
C GLY A 145 -4.57 13.90 -20.20
N GLN A 146 -5.65 14.68 -20.08
CA GLN A 146 -5.84 15.90 -20.87
C GLN A 146 -4.86 17.02 -20.48
N ALA A 147 -4.49 17.11 -19.20
CA ALA A 147 -3.52 18.10 -18.73
C ALA A 147 -2.12 17.85 -19.32
N VAL A 148 -1.75 16.59 -19.56
CA VAL A 148 -0.44 16.21 -20.12
C VAL A 148 -0.48 16.17 -21.66
N ALA A 149 -1.65 16.02 -22.27
CA ALA A 149 -1.84 15.97 -23.72
C ALA A 149 -1.34 17.22 -24.46
N GLN A 150 -1.25 18.36 -23.78
CA GLN A 150 -0.75 19.61 -24.36
C GLN A 150 0.75 19.54 -24.70
N ASP A 151 1.51 18.62 -24.09
CA ASP A 151 2.94 18.42 -24.36
C ASP A 151 3.31 16.92 -24.36
N THR A 152 2.84 16.22 -25.38
CA THR A 152 3.13 14.78 -25.59
C THR A 152 4.63 14.51 -25.82
N SER A 153 5.38 15.49 -26.33
CA SER A 153 6.82 15.37 -26.58
C SER A 153 7.63 15.30 -25.28
N SER A 154 7.24 16.10 -24.29
CA SER A 154 7.82 16.09 -22.95
C SER A 154 7.51 14.79 -22.22
N LEU A 155 6.27 14.29 -22.27
CA LEU A 155 5.92 12.98 -21.69
C LEU A 155 6.74 11.85 -22.31
N ALA A 156 6.85 11.79 -23.64
CA ALA A 156 7.64 10.78 -24.33
C ALA A 156 9.13 10.84 -23.93
N SER A 157 9.68 12.04 -23.80
CA SER A 157 11.07 12.26 -23.40
C SER A 157 11.32 11.89 -21.93
N PHE A 158 10.37 12.21 -21.04
CA PHE A 158 10.38 11.85 -19.63
C PHE A 158 10.40 10.33 -19.46
N LEU A 159 9.49 9.60 -20.12
CA LEU A 159 9.45 8.14 -20.05
C LEU A 159 10.70 7.48 -20.62
N LYS A 160 11.29 8.03 -21.70
CA LYS A 160 12.58 7.57 -22.24
C LYS A 160 13.77 7.82 -21.31
N SER A 161 13.65 8.79 -20.40
CA SER A 161 14.72 9.20 -19.48
C SER A 161 14.57 8.58 -18.09
N ASP A 162 14.05 7.35 -18.02
CA ASP A 162 13.78 6.62 -16.76
C ASP A 162 12.75 7.34 -15.85
N GLY A 163 11.83 8.11 -16.45
CA GLY A 163 10.71 8.73 -15.75
C GLY A 163 9.64 7.71 -15.35
N ASN A 164 9.12 7.82 -14.13
CA ASN A 164 8.07 6.93 -13.64
C ASN A 164 6.69 7.60 -13.74
N LEU A 165 5.69 6.82 -14.15
CA LEU A 165 4.29 7.26 -14.21
C LEU A 165 3.39 6.29 -13.43
N LEU A 166 2.59 6.84 -12.52
CA LEU A 166 1.51 6.11 -11.84
C LEU A 166 0.15 6.65 -12.31
N ALA A 167 -0.62 5.81 -13.01
CA ALA A 167 -1.95 6.14 -13.50
C ALA A 167 -3.02 5.52 -12.58
N ILE A 168 -3.87 6.36 -11.99
CA ILE A 168 -4.88 5.98 -11.00
C ILE A 168 -6.28 6.30 -11.53
N GLY A 169 -7.08 5.25 -11.80
CA GLY A 169 -8.48 5.39 -12.20
C GLY A 169 -8.71 6.04 -13.55
N LEU A 170 -7.75 5.96 -14.47
CA LEU A 170 -7.86 6.56 -15.80
C LEU A 170 -8.88 5.82 -16.65
N ASN A 171 -9.68 6.56 -17.41
CA ASN A 171 -10.60 5.98 -18.39
C ASN A 171 -10.00 5.97 -19.81
N GLN A 172 -10.76 5.51 -20.81
CA GLN A 172 -10.28 5.47 -22.20
C GLN A 172 -9.91 6.86 -22.77
N ILE A 173 -10.61 7.93 -22.38
CA ILE A 173 -10.34 9.31 -22.81
C ILE A 173 -9.01 9.79 -22.23
N ASP A 174 -8.75 9.48 -20.96
CA ASP A 174 -7.49 9.82 -20.31
C ASP A 174 -6.30 9.12 -20.98
N VAL A 175 -6.36 7.80 -21.17
CA VAL A 175 -5.23 7.05 -21.74
C VAL A 175 -5.01 7.32 -23.22
N ALA A 176 -6.07 7.63 -23.98
CA ALA A 176 -5.93 8.03 -25.39
C ALA A 176 -5.15 9.35 -25.55
N ALA A 177 -5.12 10.18 -24.51
CA ALA A 177 -4.39 11.45 -24.49
C ALA A 177 -2.89 11.26 -24.15
N LEU A 178 -2.49 10.09 -23.65
CA LEU A 178 -1.13 9.80 -23.18
C LEU A 178 -0.22 9.26 -24.29
N LEU A 179 -0.03 10.01 -25.38
CA LEU A 179 0.88 9.57 -26.44
C LEU A 179 2.34 9.48 -25.91
N PRO A 180 3.10 8.41 -26.25
CA PRO A 180 2.80 7.36 -27.24
C PRO A 180 2.17 6.09 -26.66
N LEU A 181 1.68 6.08 -25.42
CA LEU A 181 1.07 4.90 -24.79
C LEU A 181 -0.23 4.51 -25.54
N LYS A 182 -0.29 3.29 -26.07
CA LYS A 182 -1.45 2.76 -26.80
C LYS A 182 -2.24 1.78 -25.94
N VAL A 183 -2.76 2.28 -24.82
CA VAL A 183 -3.52 1.46 -23.86
C VAL A 183 -5.01 1.48 -24.22
N THR A 184 -5.63 0.30 -24.17
CA THR A 184 -7.07 0.13 -24.36
C THR A 184 -7.73 -0.23 -23.04
N MET A 185 -8.84 0.43 -22.74
CA MET A 185 -9.65 0.20 -21.55
C MET A 185 -10.96 -0.50 -21.93
N ARG A 186 -11.51 -1.32 -21.03
CA ARG A 186 -12.86 -1.88 -21.11
C ARG A 186 -13.64 -1.54 -19.86
N LYS A 187 -14.95 -1.33 -19.97
CA LYS A 187 -15.83 -1.28 -18.80
C LYS A 187 -16.19 -2.70 -18.39
N ALA A 188 -15.96 -3.03 -17.13
CA ALA A 188 -16.32 -4.30 -16.54
C ALA A 188 -16.41 -4.16 -15.01
N GLU A 189 -17.16 -5.05 -14.38
CA GLU A 189 -17.17 -5.17 -12.92
C GLU A 189 -15.84 -5.72 -12.41
N HIS A 190 -15.35 -5.17 -11.29
CA HIS A 190 -14.20 -5.70 -10.56
C HIS A 190 -14.55 -5.86 -9.07
N ILE A 191 -14.33 -7.07 -8.55
CA ILE A 191 -14.49 -7.40 -7.13
C ILE A 191 -13.16 -7.90 -6.57
N SER A 192 -12.55 -8.90 -7.21
CA SER A 192 -11.28 -9.48 -6.81
C SER A 192 -10.61 -10.12 -8.01
N SER A 193 -9.29 -10.20 -7.97
CA SER A 193 -8.53 -10.96 -8.94
C SER A 193 -7.38 -11.71 -8.27
N PHE A 194 -6.76 -12.63 -8.99
CA PHE A 194 -5.59 -13.37 -8.54
C PHE A 194 -4.41 -13.11 -9.48
N PHE A 195 -3.22 -13.00 -8.90
CA PHE A 195 -1.94 -12.92 -9.60
C PHE A 195 -0.83 -13.37 -8.65
N GLU A 196 0.27 -13.86 -9.24
CA GLU A 196 1.44 -14.32 -8.49
C GLU A 196 2.22 -13.14 -7.87
N PRO A 197 2.98 -13.38 -6.78
CA PRO A 197 3.82 -12.35 -6.17
C PRO A 197 4.87 -11.78 -7.13
N PHE A 198 5.10 -10.47 -7.05
CA PHE A 198 6.12 -9.80 -7.85
C PHE A 198 7.51 -9.86 -7.21
N GLY A 199 8.55 -9.91 -8.05
CA GLY A 199 9.94 -9.87 -7.60
C GLY A 199 10.31 -8.55 -6.89
N ALA A 200 11.32 -8.60 -6.03
CA ALA A 200 11.72 -7.48 -5.16
C ALA A 200 12.15 -6.20 -5.89
N SER A 201 12.61 -6.31 -7.14
CA SER A 201 12.99 -5.16 -7.98
C SER A 201 11.84 -4.61 -8.84
N SER A 202 10.64 -5.19 -8.73
CA SER A 202 9.48 -4.76 -9.51
C SER A 202 8.88 -3.46 -8.94
N LEU A 203 8.30 -2.63 -9.82
CA LEU A 203 7.45 -1.51 -9.41
C LEU A 203 6.19 -1.96 -8.64
N LEU A 204 5.87 -3.25 -8.70
CA LEU A 204 4.74 -3.90 -8.03
C LEU A 204 5.17 -4.74 -6.81
N ALA A 205 6.43 -4.61 -6.35
CA ALA A 205 6.91 -5.33 -5.18
C ALA A 205 6.03 -5.05 -3.94
N GLY A 206 5.66 -6.12 -3.21
CA GLY A 206 4.81 -6.02 -2.01
C GLY A 206 3.32 -5.80 -2.29
N ILE A 207 2.87 -5.90 -3.55
CA ILE A 207 1.46 -5.84 -3.91
C ILE A 207 0.90 -7.25 -4.05
N GLY A 208 -0.20 -7.55 -3.35
CA GLY A 208 -0.92 -8.80 -3.45
C GLY A 208 -2.38 -8.63 -3.92
N PRO A 209 -3.08 -9.75 -4.18
CA PRO A 209 -4.51 -9.76 -4.49
C PRO A 209 -5.40 -9.04 -3.45
N ALA A 210 -4.94 -9.00 -2.19
CA ALA A 210 -5.67 -8.40 -1.08
C ALA A 210 -5.83 -6.88 -1.21
N GLU A 211 -4.85 -6.21 -1.82
CA GLU A 211 -4.79 -4.76 -2.03
C GLU A 211 -5.75 -4.27 -3.10
N VAL A 212 -6.03 -5.10 -4.10
CA VAL A 212 -6.96 -4.78 -5.21
C VAL A 212 -8.40 -5.18 -4.92
N HIS A 213 -8.65 -5.93 -3.84
CA HIS A 213 -9.99 -6.42 -3.55
C HIS A 213 -10.99 -5.29 -3.25
N ASN A 214 -11.96 -5.13 -4.14
CA ASN A 214 -13.02 -4.16 -4.08
C ASN A 214 -14.28 -4.77 -3.44
N ARG A 215 -14.73 -4.20 -2.31
CA ARG A 215 -15.98 -4.59 -1.62
C ARG A 215 -17.18 -3.70 -1.99
N ASP A 216 -17.06 -2.96 -3.09
CA ASP A 216 -18.12 -2.15 -3.70
C ASP A 216 -18.32 -2.61 -5.15
N PRO A 217 -19.07 -3.70 -5.40
CA PRO A 217 -19.27 -4.22 -6.75
C PRO A 217 -19.81 -3.12 -7.68
N ARG A 218 -19.00 -2.74 -8.67
CA ARG A 218 -19.31 -1.67 -9.64
C ARG A 218 -18.46 -1.81 -10.89
N GLU A 219 -18.93 -1.21 -11.97
CA GLU A 219 -18.15 -1.11 -13.20
C GLU A 219 -16.99 -0.13 -13.04
N LEU A 220 -15.79 -0.58 -13.45
CA LEU A 220 -14.58 0.22 -13.53
C LEU A 220 -14.05 0.22 -14.97
N SER A 221 -13.20 1.19 -15.30
CA SER A 221 -12.44 1.16 -16.54
C SER A 221 -11.20 0.30 -16.34
N LEU A 222 -11.25 -0.97 -16.72
CA LEU A 222 -10.14 -1.91 -16.58
C LEU A 222 -9.23 -1.88 -17.80
N VAL A 223 -7.92 -2.08 -17.60
CA VAL A 223 -6.96 -2.19 -18.70
C VAL A 223 -7.22 -3.50 -19.45
N ALA A 224 -7.42 -3.41 -20.76
CA ALA A 224 -7.72 -4.55 -21.62
C ALA A 224 -6.55 -4.96 -22.53
N ALA A 225 -5.77 -3.99 -23.01
CA ALA A 225 -4.64 -4.24 -23.92
C ALA A 225 -3.65 -3.05 -23.94
N GLY A 226 -2.49 -3.25 -24.56
CA GLY A 226 -1.44 -2.21 -24.71
C GLY A 226 -0.49 -2.07 -23.50
N ALA A 227 -0.67 -2.95 -22.52
CA ALA A 227 0.16 -3.12 -21.33
C ALA A 227 0.11 -4.61 -20.92
N GLU A 228 1.05 -5.04 -20.08
CA GLU A 228 0.95 -6.27 -19.31
C GLU A 228 -0.24 -6.16 -18.36
N VAL A 229 -1.33 -6.88 -18.68
CA VAL A 229 -2.55 -6.89 -17.89
C VAL A 229 -2.36 -7.82 -16.70
N ILE A 230 -2.62 -7.31 -15.49
CA ILE A 230 -2.46 -8.06 -14.24
C ILE A 230 -3.83 -8.23 -13.58
N GLY A 231 -4.10 -9.45 -13.14
CA GLY A 231 -5.43 -9.85 -12.70
C GLY A 231 -6.42 -9.78 -13.86
N ASP A 232 -7.48 -8.97 -13.71
CA ASP A 232 -8.52 -8.77 -14.72
C ASP A 232 -8.43 -7.42 -15.47
N GLY A 233 -7.33 -6.69 -15.25
CA GLY A 233 -7.12 -5.32 -15.72
C GLY A 233 -7.24 -4.25 -14.64
N VAL A 234 -7.44 -4.65 -13.38
CA VAL A 234 -7.38 -3.74 -12.23
C VAL A 234 -5.98 -3.16 -12.01
N LEU A 235 -4.94 -3.92 -12.37
CA LEU A 235 -3.54 -3.50 -12.42
C LEU A 235 -3.01 -3.71 -13.83
N ALA A 236 -2.08 -2.87 -14.26
CA ALA A 236 -1.29 -3.13 -15.46
C ALA A 236 0.07 -2.44 -15.41
N LYS A 237 1.01 -2.96 -16.20
CA LYS A 237 2.34 -2.38 -16.36
C LYS A 237 2.71 -2.29 -17.83
N VAL A 238 3.32 -1.19 -18.27
CA VAL A 238 3.85 -1.10 -19.64
C VAL A 238 5.31 -1.53 -19.61
N GLU A 239 5.68 -2.72 -20.08
CA GLU A 239 7.07 -3.21 -19.92
C GLU A 239 8.15 -2.29 -20.48
N ALA A 240 7.87 -1.60 -21.59
CA ALA A 240 8.83 -0.71 -22.26
C ALA A 240 9.04 0.63 -21.53
N ALA A 241 8.34 0.90 -20.43
CA ALA A 241 8.43 2.15 -19.66
C ALA A 241 8.12 1.92 -18.17
N ASN A 242 8.49 2.85 -17.30
CA ASN A 242 8.15 2.72 -15.88
C ASN A 242 6.72 3.23 -15.60
N VAL A 243 5.73 2.65 -16.28
CA VAL A 243 4.31 3.02 -16.18
C VAL A 243 3.51 1.92 -15.50
N VAL A 244 2.80 2.27 -14.44
CA VAL A 244 1.86 1.39 -13.72
C VAL A 244 0.47 2.00 -13.73
N PHE A 245 -0.54 1.17 -13.99
CA PHE A 245 -1.96 1.51 -13.90
C PHE A 245 -2.59 0.81 -12.71
N ILE A 246 -3.45 1.52 -12.00
CA ILE A 246 -4.38 0.97 -11.01
C ILE A 246 -5.78 1.53 -11.27
N GLN A 247 -6.81 0.70 -11.12
CA GLN A 247 -8.19 1.09 -11.44
C GLN A 247 -9.11 1.19 -10.23
N VAL A 248 -8.54 1.16 -9.01
CA VAL A 248 -9.26 1.32 -7.74
C VAL A 248 -8.73 2.56 -6.99
N PRO A 249 -9.19 3.78 -7.33
CA PRO A 249 -8.76 4.99 -6.65
C PRO A 249 -9.27 5.02 -5.20
N PRO A 250 -8.39 5.14 -4.18
CA PRO A 250 -8.81 5.02 -2.78
C PRO A 250 -9.81 6.10 -2.35
N TRP A 251 -9.65 7.32 -2.85
CA TRP A 251 -10.49 8.45 -2.49
C TRP A 251 -11.97 8.29 -2.86
N GLN A 252 -12.32 7.34 -3.74
CA GLN A 252 -13.72 7.00 -4.02
C GLN A 252 -14.43 6.30 -2.86
N PHE A 253 -13.68 5.84 -1.85
CA PHE A 253 -14.21 5.14 -0.66
C PHE A 253 -14.01 5.94 0.63
N ALA A 254 -13.32 7.09 0.56
CA ALA A 254 -12.99 7.91 1.71
C ALA A 254 -14.26 8.41 2.44
N GLY A 255 -14.23 8.41 3.77
CA GLY A 255 -15.33 8.92 4.61
C GLY A 255 -16.55 8.00 4.72
N SER A 256 -16.54 6.82 4.08
CA SER A 256 -17.65 5.87 4.20
C SER A 256 -17.83 5.37 5.63
N GLN A 257 -19.09 5.24 6.04
CA GLN A 257 -19.48 4.62 7.32
C GLN A 257 -19.68 3.10 7.19
N GLN A 258 -19.65 2.56 5.97
CA GLN A 258 -19.79 1.14 5.74
C GLN A 258 -18.44 0.45 5.96
N SER A 259 -18.38 -0.49 6.90
CA SER A 259 -17.15 -1.21 7.27
C SER A 259 -16.46 -1.89 6.08
N ASN A 260 -17.22 -2.44 5.14
CA ASN A 260 -16.68 -3.03 3.91
C ASN A 260 -15.94 -2.00 3.04
N LEU A 261 -16.50 -0.80 2.89
CA LEU A 261 -15.90 0.27 2.08
C LEU A 261 -14.69 0.90 2.78
N ARG A 262 -14.72 1.01 4.12
CA ARG A 262 -13.55 1.42 4.91
C ARG A 262 -12.38 0.45 4.75
N ARG A 263 -12.65 -0.86 4.73
CA ARG A 263 -11.63 -1.88 4.42
C ARG A 263 -11.07 -1.74 3.00
N THR A 264 -11.92 -1.46 2.01
CA THR A 264 -11.47 -1.16 0.63
C THR A 264 -10.61 0.10 0.60
N PHE A 265 -11.00 1.17 1.31
CA PHE A 265 -10.22 2.40 1.44
C PHE A 265 -8.82 2.13 1.98
N ARG A 266 -8.69 1.42 3.10
CA ARG A 266 -7.37 1.10 3.68
C ARG A 266 -6.48 0.31 2.75
N ARG A 267 -7.01 -0.75 2.13
CA ARG A 267 -6.25 -1.65 1.24
C ARG A 267 -5.78 -0.96 -0.02
N SER A 268 -6.68 -0.22 -0.66
CA SER A 268 -6.33 0.56 -1.84
C SER A 268 -5.38 1.72 -1.48
N SER A 269 -5.43 2.23 -0.24
CA SER A 269 -4.45 3.23 0.22
C SER A 269 -3.05 2.63 0.40
N VAL A 270 -2.94 1.44 1.00
CA VAL A 270 -1.69 0.67 1.08
C VAL A 270 -1.15 0.38 -0.33
N LEU A 271 -2.04 0.01 -1.28
CA LEU A 271 -1.68 -0.18 -2.68
C LEU A 271 -1.01 1.06 -3.28
N VAL A 272 -1.66 2.23 -3.18
CA VAL A 272 -1.13 3.47 -3.76
C VAL A 272 0.19 3.86 -3.10
N ASP A 273 0.26 3.84 -1.77
CA ASP A 273 1.47 4.20 -1.02
C ASP A 273 2.65 3.28 -1.37
N ARG A 274 2.41 1.97 -1.46
CA ARG A 274 3.43 0.99 -1.84
C ARG A 274 3.92 1.17 -3.28
N LEU A 275 3.03 1.48 -4.23
CA LEU A 275 3.40 1.78 -5.61
C LEU A 275 4.23 3.07 -5.72
N LEU A 276 3.82 4.13 -5.01
CA LEU A 276 4.59 5.37 -4.93
C LEU A 276 5.99 5.11 -4.36
N ALA A 277 6.07 4.33 -3.28
CA ALA A 277 7.32 4.01 -2.62
C ALA A 277 8.23 3.14 -3.51
N ASN A 278 7.68 2.19 -4.28
CA ASN A 278 8.43 1.45 -5.29
C ASN A 278 8.97 2.36 -6.42
N MET A 279 8.29 3.47 -6.68
CA MET A 279 8.76 4.51 -7.61
C MET A 279 9.68 5.55 -6.95
N GLY A 280 10.01 5.40 -5.66
CA GLY A 280 10.92 6.28 -4.92
C GLY A 280 10.25 7.47 -4.21
N VAL A 281 8.91 7.51 -4.18
CA VAL A 281 8.13 8.57 -3.52
C VAL A 281 7.55 8.04 -2.21
N ALA A 282 7.87 8.69 -1.10
CA ALA A 282 7.24 8.39 0.19
C ALA A 282 7.21 9.64 1.06
N GLY A 283 6.19 9.75 1.90
CA GLY A 283 6.11 10.76 2.95
C GLY A 283 6.93 10.40 4.19
N PRO A 284 7.28 11.38 5.05
CA PRO A 284 7.83 11.09 6.37
C PRO A 284 6.77 10.43 7.25
N THR A 285 7.22 9.63 8.22
CA THR A 285 6.35 9.06 9.26
C THR A 285 6.84 9.48 10.64
N PRO A 286 6.00 9.43 11.68
CA PRO A 286 6.43 9.78 13.02
C PRO A 286 7.31 8.69 13.68
N LEU A 287 7.67 7.61 12.97
CA LEU A 287 8.34 6.46 13.57
C LEU A 287 9.68 6.83 14.21
N LEU A 288 10.55 7.53 13.49
CA LEU A 288 11.88 7.91 13.99
C LEU A 288 11.78 8.89 15.17
N GLU A 289 10.87 9.86 15.09
CA GLU A 289 10.59 10.78 16.21
C GLU A 289 10.10 10.01 17.45
N ARG A 290 9.25 9.00 17.27
CA ARG A 290 8.71 8.18 18.36
C ARG A 290 9.76 7.27 19.01
N PHE A 291 10.81 6.88 18.29
CA PHE A 291 11.96 6.17 18.87
C PHE A 291 12.81 7.09 19.74
N ASP A 292 13.03 8.34 19.30
CA ASP A 292 13.76 9.35 20.06
C ASP A 292 12.98 9.79 21.33
N ARG A 293 11.65 9.76 21.27
CA ARG A 293 10.75 10.17 22.35
C ARG A 293 9.85 9.02 22.81
N PRO A 294 10.39 8.06 23.60
CA PRO A 294 9.61 6.95 24.12
C PRO A 294 8.45 7.46 24.97
N PHE A 295 7.37 6.67 25.02
CA PHE A 295 6.17 7.07 25.76
C PHE A 295 6.38 6.92 27.27
N GLU A 296 5.70 7.77 28.04
CA GLU A 296 5.60 7.63 29.48
C GLU A 296 4.51 6.60 29.83
N VAL A 297 4.91 5.48 30.45
CA VAL A 297 4.02 4.35 30.80
C VAL A 297 2.85 4.77 31.71
N THR A 298 2.98 5.90 32.40
CA THR A 298 1.98 6.43 33.33
C THR A 298 0.87 7.25 32.66
N LYS A 299 0.99 7.57 31.36
CA LYS A 299 0.00 8.37 30.63
C LYS A 299 -0.81 7.49 29.68
N THR A 300 -2.11 7.76 29.57
CA THR A 300 -2.95 7.19 28.51
C THR A 300 -2.49 7.75 27.17
N GLU A 301 -1.73 6.96 26.43
CA GLU A 301 -1.24 7.30 25.11
C GLU A 301 -2.30 6.96 24.05
N LYS A 302 -2.31 7.67 22.91
CA LYS A 302 -3.15 7.37 21.75
C LYS A 302 -2.42 7.58 20.40
N ARG A 303 -1.10 7.77 20.40
CA ARG A 303 -0.29 8.05 19.20
C ARG A 303 -0.43 7.02 18.07
N TRP A 304 -0.89 5.79 18.35
CA TRP A 304 -1.20 4.79 17.31
C TRP A 304 -2.37 5.19 16.41
N LEU A 305 -3.22 6.13 16.87
CA LEU A 305 -4.32 6.70 16.10
C LEU A 305 -3.84 7.67 15.01
N ASP A 306 -2.61 8.16 15.09
CA ASP A 306 -2.09 9.19 14.21
C ASP A 306 -0.82 8.74 13.49
N GLY A 307 -0.71 9.11 12.21
CA GLY A 307 0.55 9.14 11.46
C GLY A 307 0.86 7.94 10.55
N PHE A 308 0.30 6.75 10.80
CA PHE A 308 0.54 5.56 9.96
C PHE A 308 -0.67 5.12 9.12
N TYR A 309 -1.87 5.58 9.49
CA TYR A 309 -3.14 5.21 8.86
C TYR A 309 -3.91 6.47 8.47
N LEU A 310 -4.87 6.31 7.55
CA LEU A 310 -5.65 7.43 6.99
C LEU A 310 -7.03 7.59 7.62
N ASP A 311 -7.40 6.68 8.51
CA ASP A 311 -8.68 6.69 9.21
C ASP A 311 -8.52 6.21 10.66
N GLN A 312 -9.53 6.54 11.47
CA GLN A 312 -9.57 6.15 12.88
C GLN A 312 -10.26 4.78 13.02
N PRO A 313 -9.76 3.87 13.86
CA PRO A 313 -10.41 2.59 14.12
C PRO A 313 -11.83 2.75 14.66
N GLU A 314 -12.78 2.04 14.07
CA GLU A 314 -14.16 1.91 14.53
C GLU A 314 -14.48 0.48 14.94
N GLU A 315 -15.61 0.28 15.64
CA GLU A 315 -15.98 -1.02 16.19
C GLU A 315 -15.99 -2.15 15.15
N TRP A 316 -16.48 -1.88 13.94
CA TRP A 316 -16.64 -2.87 12.86
C TRP A 316 -15.37 -3.10 12.02
N ASP A 317 -14.31 -2.35 12.33
CA ASP A 317 -13.06 -2.40 11.60
C ASP A 317 -12.18 -3.58 12.01
N ASP A 318 -12.28 -4.04 13.26
CA ASP A 318 -11.55 -5.21 13.75
C ASP A 318 -12.00 -6.47 12.97
N PRO A 319 -11.14 -7.05 12.12
CA PRO A 319 -11.48 -8.24 11.36
C PRO A 319 -11.74 -9.45 12.25
N TYR A 320 -11.28 -9.46 13.50
CA TYR A 320 -11.42 -10.58 14.42
C TYR A 320 -12.59 -10.42 15.40
N ARG A 321 -13.36 -9.33 15.33
CA ARG A 321 -14.45 -9.04 16.28
C ARG A 321 -15.48 -10.15 16.37
N PHE A 322 -15.83 -10.76 15.24
CA PHE A 322 -16.92 -11.73 15.13
C PHE A 322 -16.44 -13.17 15.05
N PHE A 323 -15.27 -13.39 14.47
CA PHE A 323 -14.80 -14.72 14.12
C PHE A 323 -13.99 -15.33 15.26
N ARG A 324 -14.48 -16.46 15.75
CA ARG A 324 -13.75 -17.36 16.66
C ARG A 324 -13.03 -18.38 15.78
N TRP A 325 -11.87 -17.99 15.23
CA TRP A 325 -10.98 -18.92 14.53
C TRP A 325 -10.26 -19.73 15.57
#